data_AF-A0A0C9XWF3-F1
#
_entry.id   AF-A0A0C9XWF3-F1
#
_cell.length_a   1.000
_cell.length_b   1.000
_cell.length_c   1.000
_cell.angle_alpha   90.00
_cell.angle_beta   90.00
_cell.angle_gamma   90.00
#
_symmetry.space_group_name_H-M   'P 1'
#
loop_
_entity.id
_entity.type
_entity.pdbx_description
1 polymer ?
#
loop_
_entity_poly.entity_id
_entity_poly.type
_entity_poly.pdbx_seq_one_letter_code
_entity_poly.pdbx_strand_id
1 'polypeptide(L)'
;MPITFYPNEIQAQPFAAGVGQCRPGQELLKVACPDQYKKFDELLQTSFTEQEEIIPQTNGFVETLVSAYNQHLCLIIRPDDVWAAILVQFSFFVNANSDSLRSHFVAHEGKKTLVVVAEGSRYTVDFGKMSVEMTQKIDENVVDPSLRDWILPTFSTTTANDTVIFAVLMMATMKKYFKYVFQLRCGLPQVTLEGEKSDWEAILGRLEKLKEYGLETTAWYHLLKPVISKFVSAFDDPNGTDNIEFWTRVCHRDGGGSGPTYLGGWVTAFCVFDEDGKWIGSKLNHNASPNGDPASLSAEDFFKTYTNEIRFRNQRQAALVLDGSRYHLVDSQKIPSGFTEVDVLVDDNGQLFPSMMTVGLIGTQVCSSGDLKRSATGQRDTVKPIAGWWLFVKISDENEREEAKKTIEEINEAERHSGRNRRI
;
A
#
# COMPACT_ATOMS: atom_id res chain seq x y z
N MET A 1 -5.43 23.76 5.16
CA MET A 1 -4.10 24.14 4.67
C MET A 1 -3.21 22.92 4.80
N PRO A 2 -2.56 22.49 3.71
CA PRO A 2 -1.65 21.35 3.73
C PRO A 2 -0.51 21.50 4.74
N ILE A 3 0.02 20.37 5.20
CA ILE A 3 1.18 20.30 6.10
C ILE A 3 2.30 19.46 5.47
N THR A 4 3.54 19.78 5.83
CA THR A 4 4.74 19.04 5.39
C THR A 4 5.67 18.79 6.58
N PHE A 5 6.12 17.55 6.75
CA PHE A 5 7.04 17.14 7.81
C PHE A 5 8.02 16.06 7.33
N TYR A 6 8.99 15.69 8.16
CA TYR A 6 10.19 14.94 7.76
C TYR A 6 10.42 13.73 8.69
N PRO A 7 9.80 12.56 8.42
CA PRO A 7 9.87 11.40 9.32
C PRO A 7 11.26 10.78 9.53
N ASN A 8 12.21 11.07 8.65
CA ASN A 8 13.60 10.61 8.76
C ASN A 8 14.57 11.70 8.27
N GLU A 9 15.85 11.52 8.55
CA GLU A 9 16.91 12.41 8.04
C GLU A 9 17.44 12.05 6.65
N ILE A 10 16.97 10.92 6.11
CA ILE A 10 17.37 10.33 4.83
C ILE A 10 17.11 11.30 3.67
N GLN A 11 18.03 11.33 2.70
CA GLN A 11 17.88 12.10 1.46
C GLN A 11 17.04 11.34 0.43
N ALA A 12 16.11 12.05 -0.19
CA ALA A 12 15.24 11.54 -1.23
C ALA A 12 16.03 11.10 -2.47
N GLN A 13 15.66 9.95 -3.02
CA GLN A 13 16.29 9.35 -4.19
C GLN A 13 15.42 9.61 -5.43
N PRO A 14 15.84 10.51 -6.34
CA PRO A 14 15.05 10.83 -7.51
C PRO A 14 14.98 9.64 -8.47
N PHE A 15 13.81 9.42 -9.07
CA PHE A 15 13.65 8.43 -10.13
C PHE A 15 14.54 8.75 -11.34
N ALA A 16 15.16 7.72 -11.90
CA ALA A 16 15.87 7.80 -13.17
C ALA A 16 14.95 8.31 -14.30
N ALA A 17 15.54 9.00 -15.29
CA ALA A 17 14.81 9.51 -16.44
C ALA A 17 14.09 8.36 -17.18
N GLY A 18 12.81 8.59 -17.50
CA GLY A 18 11.96 7.60 -18.17
C GLY A 18 11.27 6.58 -17.25
N VAL A 19 11.43 6.67 -15.93
CA VAL A 19 10.61 5.92 -14.94
C VAL A 19 9.39 6.76 -14.57
N GLY A 20 8.19 6.23 -14.81
CA GLY A 20 6.96 7.01 -14.86
C GLY A 20 6.89 7.77 -16.17
N GLN A 21 5.99 7.38 -17.07
CA GLN A 21 5.90 7.95 -18.41
C GLN A 21 4.46 8.40 -18.67
N CYS A 22 4.31 9.54 -19.34
CA CYS A 22 3.06 9.89 -20.00
C CYS A 22 2.68 8.77 -20.96
N ARG A 23 1.44 8.28 -20.87
CA ARG A 23 0.91 7.18 -21.68
C ARG A 23 -0.57 7.41 -21.99
N PRO A 24 -1.07 6.99 -23.17
CA PRO A 24 -2.49 6.92 -23.45
C PRO A 24 -3.23 6.12 -22.38
N GLY A 25 -4.46 6.55 -22.05
CA GLY A 25 -5.29 5.92 -21.02
C GLY A 25 -5.46 4.41 -21.24
N GLN A 26 -5.50 3.94 -22.49
CA GLN A 26 -5.57 2.52 -22.84
C GLN A 26 -4.34 1.72 -22.37
N GLU A 27 -3.13 2.25 -22.52
CA GLU A 27 -1.89 1.58 -22.04
C GLU A 27 -1.70 1.68 -20.53
N LEU A 28 -2.40 2.60 -19.85
CA LEU A 28 -2.53 2.61 -18.39
C LEU A 28 -3.49 1.51 -17.93
N LEU A 29 -4.69 1.42 -18.51
CA LEU A 29 -5.69 0.37 -18.21
C LEU A 29 -5.09 -1.03 -18.36
N LYS A 30 -4.40 -1.27 -19.48
CA LYS A 30 -3.73 -2.53 -19.83
C LYS A 30 -2.69 -3.03 -18.82
N VAL A 31 -2.08 -2.13 -18.03
CA VAL A 31 -1.02 -2.47 -17.06
C VAL A 31 -1.54 -2.43 -15.62
N ALA A 32 -2.44 -1.51 -15.28
CA ALA A 32 -3.06 -1.46 -13.95
C ALA A 32 -4.14 -2.53 -13.78
N CYS A 33 -5.01 -2.68 -14.78
CA CYS A 33 -6.25 -3.47 -14.74
C CYS A 33 -6.24 -4.56 -15.85
N PRO A 34 -5.29 -5.51 -15.81
CA PRO A 34 -5.02 -6.42 -16.94
C PRO A 34 -6.15 -7.41 -17.23
N ASP A 35 -7.03 -7.71 -16.27
CA ASP A 35 -8.18 -8.60 -16.45
C ASP A 35 -9.37 -7.86 -17.07
N GLN A 36 -9.56 -6.60 -16.72
CA GLN A 36 -10.52 -5.68 -17.31
C GLN A 36 -10.14 -5.40 -18.77
N TYR A 37 -8.84 -5.25 -19.04
CA TYR A 37 -8.30 -5.12 -20.39
C TYR A 37 -8.52 -6.37 -21.27
N LYS A 38 -8.76 -7.57 -20.71
CA LYS A 38 -9.16 -8.75 -21.53
C LYS A 38 -10.59 -8.63 -22.05
N LYS A 39 -11.42 -7.80 -21.43
CA LYS A 39 -12.80 -7.49 -21.84
C LYS A 39 -12.86 -6.30 -22.81
N PHE A 40 -11.77 -5.54 -23.00
CA PHE A 40 -11.74 -4.27 -23.73
C PHE A 40 -11.85 -4.44 -25.25
N ASP A 41 -12.77 -3.71 -25.88
CA ASP A 41 -12.89 -3.56 -27.34
C ASP A 41 -12.53 -2.13 -27.78
N GLU A 42 -13.29 -1.12 -27.33
CA GLU A 42 -13.13 0.30 -27.70
C GLU A 42 -13.16 1.23 -26.48
N LEU A 43 -12.23 2.19 -26.39
CA LEU A 43 -12.22 3.20 -25.33
C LEU A 43 -13.19 4.34 -25.66
N LEU A 44 -14.26 4.49 -24.86
CA LEU A 44 -15.22 5.59 -25.01
C LEU A 44 -14.75 6.86 -24.31
N GLN A 45 -14.29 6.75 -23.06
CA GLN A 45 -13.80 7.91 -22.30
C GLN A 45 -12.85 7.50 -21.15
N THR A 46 -11.99 8.41 -20.72
CA THR A 46 -11.14 8.26 -19.53
C THR A 46 -10.87 9.61 -18.86
N SER A 47 -10.42 9.59 -17.60
CA SER A 47 -9.93 10.76 -16.88
C SER A 47 -8.48 11.16 -17.22
N PHE A 48 -7.69 10.30 -17.86
CA PHE A 48 -6.25 10.53 -18.07
C PHE A 48 -5.99 11.44 -19.27
N THR A 49 -5.09 12.42 -19.10
CA THR A 49 -4.90 13.51 -20.07
C THR A 49 -3.58 13.46 -20.84
N GLU A 50 -2.82 12.36 -20.65
CA GLU A 50 -1.45 12.14 -21.15
C GLU A 50 -0.41 13.18 -20.66
N GLN A 51 -0.75 13.99 -19.66
CA GLN A 51 0.13 15.03 -19.11
C GLN A 51 0.85 14.57 -17.84
N GLU A 52 0.36 13.49 -17.21
CA GLU A 52 0.86 12.96 -15.96
C GLU A 52 1.90 11.84 -16.19
N GLU A 53 3.06 11.93 -15.54
CA GLU A 53 4.02 10.82 -15.51
C GLU A 53 3.55 9.74 -14.53
N ILE A 54 2.99 8.65 -15.04
CA ILE A 54 2.38 7.59 -14.22
C ILE A 54 3.19 6.29 -14.29
N ILE A 55 3.36 5.65 -13.13
CA ILE A 55 3.74 4.25 -12.98
C ILE A 55 2.45 3.46 -12.70
N PRO A 56 1.81 2.86 -13.71
CA PRO A 56 0.55 2.13 -13.52
C PRO A 56 0.77 0.88 -12.66
N GLN A 57 -0.12 0.66 -11.69
CA GLN A 57 -0.04 -0.38 -10.65
C GLN A 57 -1.45 -0.85 -10.29
N THR A 58 -1.62 -2.15 -10.12
CA THR A 58 -2.92 -2.77 -9.77
C THR A 58 -3.48 -2.26 -8.44
N ASN A 59 -2.63 -1.86 -7.48
CA ASN A 59 -3.02 -1.08 -6.31
C ASN A 59 -2.12 0.16 -6.16
N GLY A 60 -2.52 1.27 -6.79
CA GLY A 60 -1.74 2.50 -6.81
C GLY A 60 -1.52 3.12 -5.42
N PHE A 61 -2.47 2.96 -4.49
CA PHE A 61 -2.33 3.52 -3.13
C PHE A 61 -1.23 2.81 -2.34
N VAL A 62 -1.35 1.50 -2.23
CA VAL A 62 -0.44 0.67 -1.43
C VAL A 62 0.94 0.65 -2.06
N GLU A 63 1.04 0.51 -3.39
CA GLU A 63 2.33 0.51 -4.06
C GLU A 63 2.97 1.92 -4.13
N THR A 64 2.22 3.02 -4.08
CA THR A 64 2.79 4.36 -3.83
C THR A 64 3.44 4.41 -2.45
N LEU A 65 2.71 4.03 -1.39
CA LEU A 65 3.20 4.09 -0.01
C LEU A 65 4.42 3.17 0.20
N VAL A 66 4.35 1.94 -0.34
CA VAL A 66 5.43 0.95 -0.30
C VAL A 66 6.62 1.43 -1.14
N SER A 67 6.42 2.05 -2.30
CA SER A 67 7.52 2.62 -3.09
C SER A 67 8.18 3.79 -2.37
N ALA A 68 7.41 4.76 -1.87
CA ALA A 68 7.93 5.91 -1.15
C ALA A 68 8.81 5.51 0.04
N TYR A 69 8.31 4.57 0.85
CA TYR A 69 9.00 4.11 2.05
C TYR A 69 10.24 3.26 1.74
N ASN A 70 10.20 2.37 0.74
CA ASN A 70 11.33 1.47 0.43
C ASN A 70 12.36 2.04 -0.57
N GLN A 71 12.01 3.09 -1.32
CA GLN A 71 12.91 3.75 -2.28
C GLN A 71 13.35 5.14 -1.83
N HIS A 72 12.90 5.61 -0.66
CA HIS A 72 13.15 6.96 -0.13
C HIS A 72 12.67 8.06 -1.09
N LEU A 73 11.39 8.06 -1.42
CA LEU A 73 10.77 9.17 -2.15
C LEU A 73 9.95 10.01 -1.18
N CYS A 74 9.90 11.32 -1.40
CA CYS A 74 8.96 12.21 -0.72
C CYS A 74 7.52 11.79 -1.06
N LEU A 75 6.62 11.85 -0.09
CA LEU A 75 5.26 11.30 -0.23
C LEU A 75 4.20 12.40 -0.10
N ILE A 76 3.27 12.45 -1.05
CA ILE A 76 2.07 13.30 -0.99
C ILE A 76 0.84 12.39 -0.85
N ILE A 77 -0.11 12.76 0.02
CA ILE A 77 -1.40 12.08 0.15
C ILE A 77 -2.54 13.10 0.31
N ARG A 78 -3.66 12.90 -0.40
CA ARG A 78 -4.92 13.64 -0.20
C ARG A 78 -5.92 12.88 0.68
N PRO A 79 -6.87 13.57 1.31
CA PRO A 79 -8.07 12.95 1.88
C PRO A 79 -8.81 12.07 0.86
N ASP A 80 -8.94 12.57 -0.39
CA ASP A 80 -9.61 11.86 -1.49
C ASP A 80 -8.98 10.50 -1.79
N ASP A 81 -7.65 10.43 -1.86
CA ASP A 81 -6.91 9.21 -2.19
C ASP A 81 -7.14 8.14 -1.10
N VAL A 82 -7.06 8.56 0.17
CA VAL A 82 -7.30 7.66 1.32
C VAL A 82 -8.75 7.18 1.37
N TRP A 83 -9.71 8.07 1.10
CA TRP A 83 -11.12 7.70 1.07
C TRP A 83 -11.46 6.79 -0.12
N ALA A 84 -10.84 6.98 -1.29
CA ALA A 84 -10.98 6.09 -2.44
C ALA A 84 -10.42 4.69 -2.14
N ALA A 85 -9.25 4.59 -1.51
CA ALA A 85 -8.67 3.31 -1.09
C ALA A 85 -9.58 2.56 -0.09
N ILE A 86 -10.26 3.29 0.80
CA ILE A 86 -11.27 2.72 1.70
C ILE A 86 -12.50 2.27 0.91
N LEU A 87 -13.05 3.09 0.01
CA LEU A 87 -14.26 2.74 -0.75
C LEU A 87 -14.07 1.48 -1.62
N VAL A 88 -12.89 1.27 -2.23
CA VAL A 88 -12.60 0.06 -3.01
C VAL A 88 -12.60 -1.20 -2.14
N GLN A 89 -11.95 -1.16 -0.97
CA GLN A 89 -11.98 -2.27 -0.01
C GLN A 89 -13.39 -2.52 0.53
N PHE A 90 -14.22 -1.49 0.67
CA PHE A 90 -15.63 -1.62 1.04
C PHE A 90 -16.48 -2.19 -0.10
N SER A 91 -16.22 -1.87 -1.37
CA SER A 91 -16.96 -2.46 -2.49
C SER A 91 -16.68 -3.96 -2.66
N PHE A 92 -15.44 -4.43 -2.43
CA PHE A 92 -15.17 -5.87 -2.41
C PHE A 92 -15.97 -6.57 -1.31
N PHE A 93 -15.94 -6.05 -0.08
CA PHE A 93 -16.75 -6.56 1.02
C PHE A 93 -18.24 -6.59 0.68
N VAL A 94 -18.82 -5.49 0.17
CA VAL A 94 -20.25 -5.42 -0.17
C VAL A 94 -20.63 -6.36 -1.32
N ASN A 95 -19.77 -6.52 -2.33
CA ASN A 95 -20.05 -7.37 -3.49
C ASN A 95 -20.01 -8.86 -3.13
N ALA A 96 -18.98 -9.31 -2.40
CA ALA A 96 -18.92 -10.70 -1.92
C ALA A 96 -20.03 -10.99 -0.91
N ASN A 97 -20.28 -10.04 -0.01
CA ASN A 97 -21.35 -10.15 0.98
C ASN A 97 -22.72 -9.66 0.45
N SER A 98 -22.90 -9.56 -0.88
CA SER A 98 -24.23 -9.35 -1.49
C SER A 98 -25.20 -10.46 -1.08
N ASP A 99 -24.70 -11.70 -1.10
CA ASP A 99 -25.37 -12.88 -0.54
C ASP A 99 -24.88 -13.24 0.87
N SER A 100 -23.72 -12.75 1.31
CA SER A 100 -23.14 -13.10 2.62
C SER A 100 -22.93 -11.96 3.62
N LEU A 101 -23.78 -10.92 3.59
CA LEU A 101 -24.12 -10.09 4.77
C LEU A 101 -24.86 -10.99 5.80
N ARG A 102 -24.21 -12.15 6.13
CA ARG A 102 -24.67 -13.47 6.59
C ARG A 102 -23.54 -14.50 7.00
N SER A 103 -22.32 -14.62 6.41
CA SER A 103 -21.47 -15.87 6.58
C SER A 103 -19.90 -15.91 6.68
N HIS A 104 -19.06 -15.50 5.70
CA HIS A 104 -17.55 -15.40 5.76
C HIS A 104 -16.71 -16.75 5.89
N PHE A 105 -15.40 -16.98 6.24
CA PHE A 105 -14.18 -16.27 6.81
C PHE A 105 -12.74 -16.97 6.50
N VAL A 106 -11.75 -17.15 7.46
CA VAL A 106 -10.21 -17.11 7.27
C VAL A 106 -9.26 -18.00 8.19
N ALA A 107 -7.89 -17.93 8.39
CA ALA A 107 -6.57 -17.77 7.64
C ALA A 107 -5.29 -18.04 8.59
N HIS A 108 -4.00 -18.20 8.10
CA HIS A 108 -2.69 -18.52 8.84
C HIS A 108 -1.42 -18.81 7.92
N GLU A 109 -0.06 -18.86 8.21
CA GLU A 109 0.96 -18.44 9.25
C GLU A 109 2.51 -18.79 8.92
N GLY A 110 3.57 -18.16 9.54
CA GLY A 110 4.99 -18.70 9.77
C GLY A 110 6.32 -17.90 9.36
N LYS A 111 7.45 -17.81 10.15
CA LYS A 111 8.66 -16.85 9.97
C LYS A 111 10.20 -17.27 10.27
N LYS A 112 11.14 -16.40 10.82
CA LYS A 112 12.62 -16.20 10.43
C LYS A 112 13.87 -15.86 11.42
N THR A 113 14.59 -14.66 11.46
CA THR A 113 16.09 -14.43 11.93
C THR A 113 16.80 -12.96 12.05
N LEU A 114 18.11 -12.76 12.44
CA LEU A 114 18.94 -11.48 12.72
C LEU A 114 19.53 -10.56 11.55
N VAL A 115 20.02 -9.30 11.80
CA VAL A 115 20.49 -8.25 10.79
C VAL A 115 21.41 -7.02 11.23
N VAL A 116 21.98 -6.23 10.28
CA VAL A 116 22.75 -4.90 10.38
C VAL A 116 22.36 -3.90 9.25
N VAL A 117 22.39 -2.55 9.41
CA VAL A 117 21.57 -1.58 8.60
C VAL A 117 22.24 -0.32 7.96
N ALA A 118 22.19 -0.12 6.63
CA ALA A 118 22.65 1.10 5.90
C ALA A 118 21.80 1.48 4.66
N GLU A 119 22.13 2.57 3.95
CA GLU A 119 21.22 3.28 3.00
C GLU A 119 21.42 2.93 1.52
N GLY A 120 20.33 2.74 0.76
CA GLY A 120 20.34 2.49 -0.69
C GLY A 120 19.59 1.23 -1.12
N SER A 121 19.58 0.93 -2.42
CA SER A 121 19.03 -0.32 -3.00
C SER A 121 20.12 -1.38 -3.17
N ARG A 122 19.78 -2.64 -3.52
CA ARG A 122 20.79 -3.67 -3.87
C ARG A 122 21.70 -3.31 -5.06
N TYR A 123 21.39 -2.24 -5.78
CA TYR A 123 22.13 -1.72 -6.93
C TYR A 123 22.77 -0.35 -6.68
N THR A 124 22.45 0.31 -5.55
CA THR A 124 22.89 1.69 -5.25
C THR A 124 23.49 1.87 -3.85
N VAL A 125 23.44 0.85 -2.98
CA VAL A 125 24.15 0.86 -1.70
C VAL A 125 25.66 0.61 -1.89
N ASP A 126 26.48 1.36 -1.17
CA ASP A 126 27.91 1.09 -1.05
C ASP A 126 28.15 -0.10 -0.10
N PHE A 127 28.12 -1.31 -0.65
CA PHE A 127 28.47 -2.53 0.06
C PHE A 127 29.90 -2.52 0.63
N GLY A 128 30.80 -1.69 0.09
CA GLY A 128 32.14 -1.51 0.63
C GLY A 128 32.07 -0.80 1.99
N LYS A 129 31.41 0.36 2.04
CA LYS A 129 31.13 1.08 3.28
C LYS A 129 30.36 0.20 4.29
N MET A 130 29.33 -0.52 3.86
CA MET A 130 28.60 -1.46 4.75
C MET A 130 29.52 -2.54 5.34
N SER A 131 30.49 -3.02 4.56
CA SER A 131 31.46 -4.03 5.03
C SER A 131 32.39 -3.43 6.08
N VAL A 132 32.83 -2.18 5.92
CA VAL A 132 33.61 -1.45 6.93
C VAL A 132 32.80 -1.25 8.21
N GLU A 133 31.53 -0.84 8.12
CA GLU A 133 30.63 -0.72 9.29
C GLU A 133 30.41 -2.07 10.01
N MET A 134 30.36 -3.19 9.26
CA MET A 134 30.29 -4.53 9.84
C MET A 134 31.53 -4.88 10.69
N THR A 135 32.72 -4.34 10.39
CA THR A 135 33.93 -4.58 11.21
C THR A 135 33.75 -4.07 12.64
N GLN A 136 33.08 -2.93 12.82
CA GLN A 136 32.82 -2.34 14.12
C GLN A 136 31.78 -3.17 14.90
N LYS A 137 30.81 -3.77 14.21
CA LYS A 137 29.88 -4.73 14.83
C LYS A 137 30.52 -6.08 15.18
N ILE A 138 31.59 -6.49 14.49
CA ILE A 138 32.43 -7.62 14.92
C ILE A 138 33.22 -7.22 16.17
N ASP A 139 33.85 -6.05 16.16
CA ASP A 139 34.68 -5.50 17.25
C ASP A 139 33.91 -5.40 18.58
N GLU A 140 32.68 -4.86 18.53
CA GLU A 140 31.72 -4.83 19.66
C GLU A 140 31.37 -6.22 20.24
N ASN A 141 31.70 -7.32 19.54
CA ASN A 141 31.29 -8.69 19.87
C ASN A 141 32.47 -9.69 19.92
N VAL A 142 33.71 -9.22 19.96
CA VAL A 142 34.92 -10.06 20.17
C VAL A 142 35.62 -9.74 21.48
N VAL A 143 36.42 -10.68 21.99
CA VAL A 143 37.10 -10.57 23.30
C VAL A 143 38.43 -9.81 23.21
N ASP A 144 39.00 -9.70 22.00
CA ASP A 144 40.23 -8.95 21.72
C ASP A 144 39.90 -7.62 21.02
N PRO A 145 39.96 -6.47 21.73
CA PRO A 145 39.64 -5.16 21.16
C PRO A 145 40.78 -4.59 20.29
N SER A 146 41.88 -5.32 20.09
CA SER A 146 42.93 -4.98 19.11
C SER A 146 42.76 -5.71 17.78
N LEU A 147 41.88 -6.73 17.73
CA LEU A 147 41.68 -7.60 16.57
C LEU A 147 41.24 -6.83 15.32
N ARG A 148 40.40 -5.81 15.47
CA ARG A 148 39.95 -4.97 14.36
C ARG A 148 41.10 -4.16 13.77
N ASP A 149 41.79 -3.39 14.59
CA ASP A 149 42.85 -2.48 14.11
C ASP A 149 44.11 -3.24 13.63
N TRP A 150 44.29 -4.49 14.08
CA TRP A 150 45.29 -5.42 13.52
C TRP A 150 44.91 -5.93 12.11
N ILE A 151 43.61 -6.10 11.80
CA ILE A 151 43.14 -6.61 10.50
C ILE A 151 42.89 -5.49 9.49
N LEU A 152 42.66 -4.24 9.92
CA LEU A 152 42.45 -3.07 9.05
C LEU A 152 43.64 -2.09 9.08
N PRO A 153 44.74 -2.36 8.35
CA PRO A 153 45.97 -1.59 8.42
C PRO A 153 45.92 -0.24 7.70
N THR A 154 46.52 0.77 8.34
CA THR A 154 46.71 2.13 7.81
C THR A 154 48.11 2.34 7.23
N PHE A 155 48.55 1.45 6.33
CA PHE A 155 49.81 1.61 5.61
C PHE A 155 49.80 2.88 4.74
N SER A 156 50.98 3.43 4.43
CA SER A 156 51.14 4.62 3.58
C SER A 156 50.67 4.44 2.13
N THR A 157 50.34 3.20 1.73
CA THR A 157 49.77 2.84 0.43
C THR A 157 48.31 2.41 0.51
N THR A 158 47.67 2.37 1.68
CA THR A 158 46.27 1.93 1.83
C THR A 158 45.32 2.93 1.16
N THR A 159 44.61 2.49 0.14
CA THR A 159 43.52 3.25 -0.50
C THR A 159 42.16 2.94 0.14
N ALA A 160 41.14 3.74 -0.17
CA ALA A 160 39.76 3.46 0.28
C ALA A 160 39.24 2.09 -0.21
N ASN A 161 39.68 1.62 -1.38
CA ASN A 161 39.37 0.29 -1.90
C ASN A 161 40.03 -0.82 -1.06
N ASP A 162 41.26 -0.61 -0.60
CA ASP A 162 41.97 -1.58 0.24
C ASP A 162 41.32 -1.69 1.63
N THR A 163 40.90 -0.57 2.22
CA THR A 163 40.09 -0.57 3.47
C THR A 163 38.83 -1.42 3.34
N VAL A 164 38.13 -1.35 2.20
CA VAL A 164 36.96 -2.19 1.89
C VAL A 164 37.36 -3.67 1.77
N ILE A 165 38.46 -3.98 1.07
CA ILE A 165 38.98 -5.34 0.94
C ILE A 165 39.32 -5.94 2.32
N PHE A 166 40.04 -5.20 3.17
CA PHE A 166 40.39 -5.64 4.52
C PHE A 166 39.15 -5.84 5.41
N ALA A 167 38.14 -4.99 5.30
CA ALA A 167 36.87 -5.17 6.00
C ALA A 167 36.13 -6.46 5.59
N VAL A 168 36.03 -6.73 4.29
CA VAL A 168 35.43 -7.97 3.76
C VAL A 168 36.26 -9.19 4.16
N LEU A 169 37.60 -9.08 4.21
CA LEU A 169 38.48 -10.15 4.70
C LEU A 169 38.30 -10.43 6.20
N MET A 170 38.08 -9.40 7.04
CA MET A 170 37.74 -9.57 8.45
C MET A 170 36.44 -10.36 8.62
N MET A 171 35.38 -9.96 7.89
CA MET A 171 34.10 -10.68 7.86
C MET A 171 34.30 -12.14 7.40
N ALA A 172 35.02 -12.35 6.30
CA ALA A 172 35.26 -13.67 5.71
C ALA A 172 36.11 -14.58 6.61
N THR A 173 36.92 -14.01 7.50
CA THR A 173 37.69 -14.73 8.53
C THR A 173 36.79 -15.15 9.69
N MET A 174 35.94 -14.24 10.18
CA MET A 174 35.10 -14.45 11.36
C MET A 174 33.74 -15.13 11.07
N LYS A 175 33.44 -15.48 9.81
CA LYS A 175 32.17 -16.09 9.32
C LYS A 175 31.74 -17.41 9.95
N LYS A 176 32.57 -18.06 10.78
CA LYS A 176 32.16 -19.24 11.57
C LYS A 176 31.42 -18.86 12.86
N TYR A 177 31.57 -17.62 13.32
CA TYR A 177 31.07 -17.16 14.62
C TYR A 177 29.87 -16.20 14.47
N PHE A 178 29.82 -15.45 13.36
CA PHE A 178 28.77 -14.46 13.10
C PHE A 178 28.02 -14.72 11.79
N LYS A 179 26.71 -14.44 11.79
CA LYS A 179 25.87 -14.42 10.59
C LYS A 179 25.64 -12.98 10.13
N TYR A 180 26.43 -12.52 9.17
CA TYR A 180 26.27 -11.21 8.56
C TYR A 180 25.02 -11.17 7.68
N VAL A 181 24.23 -10.12 7.82
CA VAL A 181 23.13 -9.81 6.90
C VAL A 181 23.07 -8.30 6.75
N PHE A 182 23.20 -7.82 5.51
CA PHE A 182 23.01 -6.42 5.15
C PHE A 182 21.52 -6.12 5.01
N GLN A 183 21.04 -5.15 5.77
CA GLN A 183 19.71 -4.57 5.70
C GLN A 183 19.82 -3.20 5.06
N LEU A 184 18.92 -2.95 4.12
CA LEU A 184 18.74 -1.63 3.53
C LEU A 184 17.81 -0.84 4.45
N ARG A 185 18.12 0.43 4.72
CA ARG A 185 17.20 1.34 5.41
C ARG A 185 15.99 1.55 4.52
N CYS A 186 14.83 1.69 5.16
CA CYS A 186 13.58 2.12 4.54
C CYS A 186 13.02 3.22 5.44
N GLY A 187 12.35 4.20 4.86
CA GLY A 187 11.89 5.40 5.56
C GLY A 187 11.61 6.55 4.61
N LEU A 188 10.66 7.40 4.99
CA LEU A 188 10.22 8.56 4.23
C LEU A 188 11.10 9.78 4.53
N PRO A 189 11.72 10.44 3.53
CA PRO A 189 12.43 11.71 3.69
C PRO A 189 11.52 12.86 4.13
N GLN A 190 10.32 12.88 3.55
CA GLN A 190 9.33 13.95 3.65
C GLN A 190 7.94 13.35 3.43
N VAL A 191 6.94 13.86 4.15
CA VAL A 191 5.51 13.60 3.91
C VAL A 191 4.78 14.93 3.85
N THR A 192 3.88 15.05 2.89
CA THR A 192 2.93 16.16 2.74
C THR A 192 1.51 15.59 2.82
N LEU A 193 0.70 16.07 3.75
CA LEU A 193 -0.75 15.81 3.76
C LEU A 193 -1.45 17.02 3.15
N GLU A 194 -2.17 16.80 2.05
CA GLU A 194 -3.00 17.82 1.40
C GLU A 194 -4.36 18.00 2.12
N GLY A 195 -5.14 18.98 1.66
CA GLY A 195 -6.44 19.34 2.25
C GLY A 195 -6.35 20.20 3.51
N GLU A 196 -7.34 20.07 4.37
CA GLU A 196 -7.43 20.69 5.70
C GLU A 196 -7.66 19.61 6.77
N LYS A 197 -7.33 19.92 8.04
CA LYS A 197 -7.52 18.99 9.17
C LYS A 197 -8.96 18.45 9.24
N SER A 198 -9.94 19.32 8.94
CA SER A 198 -11.37 18.98 8.89
C SER A 198 -11.72 17.88 7.88
N ASP A 199 -10.95 17.74 6.79
CA ASP A 199 -11.19 16.70 5.79
C ASP A 199 -10.77 15.33 6.34
N TRP A 200 -9.64 15.29 7.04
CA TRP A 200 -9.14 14.11 7.74
C TRP A 200 -10.02 13.73 8.94
N GLU A 201 -10.53 14.72 9.68
CA GLU A 201 -11.55 14.53 10.73
C GLU A 201 -12.88 14.02 10.14
N ALA A 202 -13.28 14.48 8.95
CA ALA A 202 -14.46 13.98 8.25
C ALA A 202 -14.29 12.51 7.78
N ILE A 203 -13.09 12.08 7.36
CA ILE A 203 -12.80 10.66 7.12
C ILE A 203 -12.95 9.88 8.43
N LEU A 204 -12.34 10.36 9.52
CA LEU A 204 -12.40 9.71 10.83
C LEU A 204 -13.85 9.51 11.31
N GLY A 205 -14.72 10.51 11.13
CA GLY A 205 -16.15 10.42 11.43
C GLY A 205 -16.91 9.46 10.51
N ARG A 206 -16.53 9.36 9.22
CA ARG A 206 -17.13 8.40 8.28
C ARG A 206 -16.78 6.95 8.61
N LEU A 207 -15.63 6.68 9.23
CA LEU A 207 -15.24 5.32 9.62
C LEU A 207 -16.25 4.65 10.55
N GLU A 208 -16.93 5.39 11.42
CA GLU A 208 -17.92 4.83 12.35
C GLU A 208 -19.02 4.03 11.63
N LYS A 209 -19.35 4.39 10.38
CA LYS A 209 -20.32 3.70 9.52
C LYS A 209 -19.95 2.23 9.27
N LEU A 210 -18.66 1.89 9.26
CA LEU A 210 -18.18 0.52 9.02
C LEU A 210 -18.68 -0.47 10.08
N LYS A 211 -18.93 -0.01 11.31
CA LYS A 211 -19.42 -0.87 12.42
C LYS A 211 -20.78 -1.51 12.13
N GLU A 212 -21.62 -0.87 11.32
CA GLU A 212 -22.99 -1.32 11.07
C GLU A 212 -23.07 -2.61 10.22
N TYR A 213 -21.98 -2.98 9.53
CA TYR A 213 -21.97 -4.10 8.58
C TYR A 213 -21.40 -5.42 9.14
N GLY A 214 -21.07 -5.46 10.44
CA GLY A 214 -20.71 -6.69 11.16
C GLY A 214 -19.25 -6.78 11.63
N LEU A 215 -18.83 -7.98 12.03
CA LEU A 215 -17.57 -8.17 12.75
C LEU A 215 -16.32 -7.88 11.88
N GLU A 216 -16.41 -8.19 10.59
CA GLU A 216 -15.33 -8.01 9.60
C GLU A 216 -15.00 -6.53 9.41
N THR A 217 -16.03 -5.70 9.17
CA THR A 217 -15.89 -4.25 9.03
C THR A 217 -15.69 -3.53 10.37
N THR A 218 -16.14 -4.09 11.49
CA THR A 218 -15.79 -3.58 12.83
C THR A 218 -14.30 -3.80 13.13
N ALA A 219 -13.75 -4.98 12.81
CA ALA A 219 -12.31 -5.22 12.92
C ALA A 219 -11.51 -4.26 12.04
N TRP A 220 -12.01 -3.99 10.83
CA TRP A 220 -11.41 -3.01 9.91
C TRP A 220 -11.46 -1.57 10.43
N TYR A 221 -12.59 -1.14 11.02
CA TYR A 221 -12.68 0.15 11.72
C TYR A 221 -11.57 0.30 12.77
N HIS A 222 -11.33 -0.74 13.58
CA HIS A 222 -10.26 -0.71 14.56
C HIS A 222 -8.86 -0.66 13.92
N LEU A 223 -8.65 -1.24 12.73
CA LEU A 223 -7.39 -1.08 11.99
C LEU A 223 -7.23 0.32 11.36
N LEU A 224 -8.29 0.93 10.83
CA LEU A 224 -8.22 2.26 10.19
C LEU A 224 -8.16 3.41 11.21
N LYS A 225 -8.87 3.31 12.34
CA LYS A 225 -8.99 4.43 13.29
C LYS A 225 -7.65 5.00 13.77
N PRO A 226 -6.65 4.19 14.19
CA PRO A 226 -5.35 4.72 14.62
C PRO A 226 -4.59 5.40 13.48
N VAL A 227 -4.69 4.86 12.26
CA VAL A 227 -4.08 5.45 11.05
C VAL A 227 -4.64 6.85 10.80
N ILE A 228 -5.96 6.96 10.66
CA ILE A 228 -6.60 8.25 10.35
C ILE A 228 -6.48 9.23 11.53
N SER A 229 -6.56 8.76 12.78
CA SER A 229 -6.30 9.60 13.96
C SER A 229 -4.89 10.18 13.96
N LYS A 230 -3.87 9.39 13.55
CA LYS A 230 -2.50 9.90 13.44
C LYS A 230 -2.35 10.91 12.29
N PHE A 231 -3.00 10.69 11.14
CA PHE A 231 -3.06 11.69 10.06
C PHE A 231 -3.70 13.01 10.51
N VAL A 232 -4.79 12.97 11.31
CA VAL A 232 -5.40 14.16 11.93
C VAL A 232 -4.43 14.84 12.90
N SER A 233 -3.79 14.09 13.80
CA SER A 233 -2.87 14.64 14.81
C SER A 233 -1.59 15.26 14.22
N ALA A 234 -1.20 14.87 12.99
CA ALA A 234 -0.08 15.47 12.28
C ALA A 234 -0.30 16.98 12.00
N PHE A 235 -1.55 17.46 11.99
CA PHE A 235 -1.85 18.90 11.87
C PHE A 235 -1.67 19.66 13.18
N ASP A 236 -1.70 18.97 14.33
CA ASP A 236 -1.47 19.58 15.65
C ASP A 236 0.01 19.58 16.04
N ASP A 237 0.72 18.47 15.80
CA ASP A 237 2.18 18.39 15.98
C ASP A 237 2.87 17.64 14.83
N PRO A 238 3.14 18.32 13.69
CA PRO A 238 3.75 17.70 12.52
C PRO A 238 5.17 17.17 12.76
N ASN A 239 5.91 17.73 13.72
CA ASN A 239 7.30 17.34 14.02
C ASN A 239 7.42 16.56 15.34
N GLY A 240 6.30 16.20 15.96
CA GLY A 240 6.25 15.45 17.20
C GLY A 240 6.79 14.04 17.04
N THR A 241 7.50 13.54 18.06
CA THR A 241 8.05 12.17 18.11
C THR A 241 6.98 11.13 17.79
N ASP A 242 5.76 11.33 18.30
CA ASP A 242 4.58 10.49 18.13
C ASP A 242 4.03 10.44 16.69
N ASN A 243 4.23 11.51 15.91
CA ASN A 243 3.90 11.56 14.49
C ASN A 243 5.03 10.92 13.69
N ILE A 244 6.26 11.37 13.91
CA ILE A 244 7.48 10.86 13.26
C ILE A 244 7.57 9.33 13.37
N GLU A 245 7.42 8.76 14.57
CA GLU A 245 7.46 7.31 14.78
C GLU A 245 6.31 6.57 14.07
N PHE A 246 5.11 7.14 13.98
CA PHE A 246 4.03 6.55 13.20
C PHE A 246 4.38 6.47 11.70
N TRP A 247 5.01 7.51 11.15
CA TRP A 247 5.46 7.52 9.75
C TRP A 247 6.74 6.71 9.49
N THR A 248 7.50 6.28 10.51
CA THR A 248 8.52 5.22 10.35
C THR A 248 7.93 3.81 10.33
N ARG A 249 6.60 3.65 10.48
CA ARG A 249 5.92 2.34 10.59
C ARG A 249 4.99 2.01 9.41
N VAL A 250 5.08 2.77 8.29
CA VAL A 250 4.24 2.60 7.08
C VAL A 250 4.23 1.16 6.59
N CYS A 251 5.42 0.60 6.30
CA CYS A 251 5.53 -0.78 5.87
C CYS A 251 6.82 -1.48 6.34
N HIS A 252 6.80 -2.81 6.34
CA HIS A 252 7.97 -3.68 6.45
C HIS A 252 7.77 -4.95 5.60
N ARG A 253 8.86 -5.51 5.05
CA ARG A 253 8.83 -6.78 4.32
C ARG A 253 9.33 -7.93 5.20
N ASP A 254 8.46 -8.91 5.47
CA ASP A 254 8.82 -10.13 6.17
C ASP A 254 8.85 -11.34 5.21
N GLY A 255 9.97 -11.53 4.51
CA GLY A 255 10.33 -12.81 3.84
C GLY A 255 11.85 -12.99 3.71
N GLY A 256 12.33 -14.00 3.00
CA GLY A 256 13.79 -14.25 2.84
C GLY A 256 14.19 -15.73 2.89
N GLY A 257 13.57 -16.51 2.01
CA GLY A 257 13.80 -17.94 1.75
C GLY A 257 13.01 -18.31 0.48
N SER A 258 12.82 -19.60 0.21
CA SER A 258 12.07 -20.06 -0.99
C SER A 258 10.53 -19.91 -0.91
N GLY A 259 10.01 -19.32 0.17
CA GLY A 259 8.58 -19.04 0.36
C GLY A 259 8.22 -17.58 0.06
N PRO A 260 6.92 -17.23 0.09
CA PRO A 260 6.44 -15.88 -0.21
C PRO A 260 7.05 -14.80 0.70
N THR A 261 7.03 -13.56 0.20
CA THR A 261 7.39 -12.37 0.99
C THR A 261 6.11 -11.67 1.44
N TYR A 262 6.00 -11.33 2.72
CA TYR A 262 4.84 -10.65 3.26
C TYR A 262 5.07 -9.14 3.44
N LEU A 263 4.03 -8.36 3.19
CA LEU A 263 3.90 -6.95 3.54
C LEU A 263 3.26 -6.83 4.93
N GLY A 264 3.84 -6.04 5.81
CA GLY A 264 3.27 -5.62 7.10
C GLY A 264 3.47 -4.13 7.33
N GLY A 265 3.01 -3.60 8.47
CA GLY A 265 3.00 -2.16 8.78
C GLY A 265 1.60 -1.58 8.63
N TRP A 266 1.39 -0.29 8.95
CA TRP A 266 0.03 0.25 9.00
C TRP A 266 -0.68 0.30 7.64
N VAL A 267 0.07 0.28 6.53
CA VAL A 267 -0.48 0.21 5.17
C VAL A 267 -1.41 -1.00 4.94
N THR A 268 -1.26 -2.09 5.71
CA THR A 268 -2.13 -3.27 5.54
C THR A 268 -3.59 -3.03 5.95
N ALA A 269 -3.92 -1.93 6.65
CA ALA A 269 -5.30 -1.52 6.89
C ALA A 269 -6.07 -1.17 5.60
N PHE A 270 -5.37 -0.98 4.47
CA PHE A 270 -5.95 -0.80 3.13
C PHE A 270 -5.91 -2.10 2.28
N CYS A 271 -5.62 -3.24 2.92
CA CYS A 271 -5.55 -4.57 2.33
C CYS A 271 -6.18 -5.61 3.27
N VAL A 272 -7.42 -5.36 3.67
CA VAL A 272 -8.22 -6.20 4.56
C VAL A 272 -9.10 -7.20 3.81
N PHE A 273 -9.43 -6.95 2.55
CA PHE A 273 -10.25 -7.81 1.69
C PHE A 273 -9.51 -8.16 0.40
N ASP A 274 -9.58 -9.42 -0.03
CA ASP A 274 -9.26 -9.79 -1.41
C ASP A 274 -10.38 -9.35 -2.38
N GLU A 275 -10.18 -9.54 -3.68
CA GLU A 275 -11.12 -9.06 -4.71
C GLU A 275 -12.41 -9.90 -4.74
N ASP A 276 -12.35 -11.14 -4.23
CA ASP A 276 -13.50 -11.97 -3.85
C ASP A 276 -14.13 -11.54 -2.50
N GLY A 277 -13.76 -10.35 -2.00
CA GLY A 277 -14.32 -9.68 -0.80
C GLY A 277 -14.14 -10.44 0.51
N LYS A 278 -13.20 -11.38 0.59
CA LYS A 278 -12.93 -12.20 1.76
C LYS A 278 -11.78 -11.62 2.57
N TRP A 279 -11.90 -11.68 3.89
CA TRP A 279 -10.91 -11.10 4.81
C TRP A 279 -9.50 -11.69 4.63
N ILE A 280 -8.50 -10.82 4.65
CA ILE A 280 -7.06 -11.12 4.63
C ILE A 280 -6.49 -11.04 6.06
N GLY A 281 -7.19 -10.35 6.97
CA GLY A 281 -6.69 -10.01 8.30
C GLY A 281 -6.58 -11.16 9.29
N SER A 282 -6.22 -10.82 10.54
CA SER A 282 -6.13 -11.76 11.67
C SER A 282 -7.40 -12.61 11.80
N LYS A 283 -7.25 -13.93 12.05
CA LYS A 283 -8.39 -14.86 12.08
C LYS A 283 -9.39 -14.48 13.16
N LEU A 284 -10.53 -13.95 12.72
CA LEU A 284 -11.66 -13.60 13.57
C LEU A 284 -12.42 -14.85 14.05
N ASN A 285 -13.20 -14.69 15.11
CA ASN A 285 -13.92 -15.75 15.82
C ASN A 285 -15.41 -15.41 15.98
N HIS A 286 -16.21 -15.84 15.02
CA HIS A 286 -17.66 -15.57 14.94
C HIS A 286 -18.47 -16.30 16.01
N ASN A 287 -17.84 -17.27 16.68
CA ASN A 287 -18.41 -18.02 17.78
C ASN A 287 -17.99 -17.46 19.15
N ALA A 288 -17.25 -16.33 19.19
CA ALA A 288 -17.03 -15.59 20.42
C ALA A 288 -18.33 -14.86 20.82
N SER A 289 -18.90 -15.23 21.96
CA SER A 289 -20.04 -14.53 22.58
C SER A 289 -19.53 -13.60 23.69
N PRO A 290 -19.47 -12.27 23.49
CA PRO A 290 -19.13 -11.32 24.54
C PRO A 290 -20.37 -10.95 25.36
N ASN A 291 -20.14 -10.35 26.51
CA ASN A 291 -21.16 -9.60 27.25
C ASN A 291 -21.31 -8.17 26.66
N GLY A 292 -21.53 -8.03 25.35
CA GLY A 292 -21.63 -6.72 24.69
C GLY A 292 -21.59 -6.78 23.17
N ASP A 293 -21.89 -5.64 22.55
CA ASP A 293 -21.83 -5.42 21.10
C ASP A 293 -20.37 -5.20 20.65
N PRO A 294 -19.84 -5.92 19.64
CA PRO A 294 -18.51 -5.68 19.09
C PRO A 294 -18.24 -4.21 18.72
N ALA A 295 -19.22 -3.48 18.20
CA ALA A 295 -19.09 -2.09 17.78
C ALA A 295 -18.84 -1.10 18.95
N SER A 296 -19.09 -1.54 20.18
CA SER A 296 -18.93 -0.76 21.43
C SER A 296 -17.60 -0.97 22.15
N LEU A 297 -16.79 -1.94 21.73
CA LEU A 297 -15.54 -2.32 22.40
C LEU A 297 -14.40 -1.33 22.16
N SER A 298 -13.41 -1.34 23.05
CA SER A 298 -12.08 -0.80 22.74
C SER A 298 -11.40 -1.68 21.67
N ALA A 299 -10.41 -1.14 20.95
CA ALA A 299 -9.67 -1.96 19.98
C ALA A 299 -8.93 -3.13 20.64
N GLU A 300 -8.35 -2.91 21.83
CA GLU A 300 -7.68 -3.96 22.60
C GLU A 300 -8.66 -5.07 22.99
N ASP A 301 -9.80 -4.73 23.60
CA ASP A 301 -10.81 -5.70 24.00
C ASP A 301 -11.43 -6.40 22.79
N PHE A 302 -11.67 -5.68 21.69
CA PHE A 302 -12.14 -6.26 20.43
C PHE A 302 -11.18 -7.35 19.93
N PHE A 303 -9.90 -7.03 19.72
CA PHE A 303 -8.95 -8.02 19.17
C PHE A 303 -8.69 -9.17 20.13
N LYS A 304 -8.67 -8.91 21.45
CA LYS A 304 -8.53 -9.90 22.52
C LYS A 304 -9.71 -10.87 22.64
N THR A 305 -10.94 -10.40 22.35
CA THR A 305 -12.15 -11.24 22.35
C THR A 305 -12.36 -11.96 21.02
N TYR A 306 -12.14 -11.27 19.91
CA TYR A 306 -12.56 -11.72 18.59
C TYR A 306 -11.45 -12.27 17.69
N THR A 307 -10.16 -12.09 17.99
CA THR A 307 -9.11 -12.84 17.29
C THR A 307 -8.59 -13.98 18.17
N ASN A 308 -8.49 -15.16 17.58
CA ASN A 308 -7.70 -16.22 18.22
C ASN A 308 -6.23 -15.81 18.16
N GLU A 309 -5.49 -15.95 19.27
CA GLU A 309 -4.06 -15.62 19.35
C GLU A 309 -3.22 -16.65 18.57
N ILE A 310 -3.33 -16.65 17.23
CA ILE A 310 -2.40 -17.42 16.40
C ILE A 310 -1.04 -16.71 16.44
N ARG A 311 -0.07 -17.46 16.98
CA ARG A 311 1.31 -17.02 17.19
C ARG A 311 2.14 -17.42 15.99
N PHE A 312 2.20 -16.55 14.97
CA PHE A 312 3.03 -16.68 13.75
C PHE A 312 4.43 -17.18 14.08
N ARG A 313 4.63 -18.51 14.01
CA ARG A 313 5.43 -19.25 15.02
C ARG A 313 6.95 -19.06 15.04
N ASN A 314 7.49 -18.07 14.32
CA ASN A 314 8.91 -17.64 14.35
C ASN A 314 9.08 -16.16 13.93
N GLN A 315 8.21 -15.22 14.35
CA GLN A 315 8.27 -13.78 13.98
C GLN A 315 9.70 -13.23 13.75
N ARG A 316 10.05 -12.73 12.54
CA ARG A 316 11.30 -11.93 12.38
C ARG A 316 11.10 -10.54 12.95
N GLN A 317 9.96 -9.94 12.62
CA GLN A 317 9.42 -8.76 13.28
C GLN A 317 8.07 -9.14 13.91
N ALA A 318 7.79 -8.59 15.10
CA ALA A 318 6.48 -8.66 15.71
C ALA A 318 5.43 -7.96 14.80
N ALA A 319 4.17 -8.35 14.94
CA ALA A 319 3.08 -7.61 14.30
C ALA A 319 3.05 -6.19 14.86
N LEU A 320 2.84 -5.18 14.01
CA LEU A 320 2.66 -3.80 14.45
C LEU A 320 1.40 -3.72 15.32
N VAL A 321 1.49 -2.96 16.42
CA VAL A 321 0.35 -2.57 17.24
C VAL A 321 0.33 -1.04 17.35
N LEU A 322 -0.84 -0.44 17.11
CA LEU A 322 -1.11 0.99 17.35
C LEU A 322 -2.46 1.08 18.05
N ASP A 323 -2.52 1.76 19.20
CA ASP A 323 -3.75 2.02 19.98
C ASP A 323 -4.61 0.77 20.25
N GLY A 324 -3.96 -0.35 20.58
CA GLY A 324 -4.58 -1.67 20.81
C GLY A 324 -4.80 -2.51 19.54
N SER A 325 -4.74 -1.90 18.36
CA SER A 325 -5.00 -2.56 17.07
C SER A 325 -3.78 -3.29 16.52
N ARG A 326 -3.89 -4.61 16.33
CA ARG A 326 -2.82 -5.49 15.83
C ARG A 326 -2.95 -5.73 14.33
N TYR A 327 -2.02 -5.14 13.56
CA TYR A 327 -2.01 -5.20 12.11
C TYR A 327 -1.56 -6.56 11.60
N HIS A 328 -2.24 -7.06 10.57
CA HIS A 328 -1.95 -8.34 9.91
C HIS A 328 -0.81 -8.22 8.90
N LEU A 329 -0.59 -9.30 8.16
CA LEU A 329 0.38 -9.39 7.08
C LEU A 329 -0.35 -9.83 5.82
N VAL A 330 -0.01 -9.19 4.70
CA VAL A 330 -0.54 -9.48 3.36
C VAL A 330 0.55 -10.20 2.58
N ASP A 331 0.23 -11.24 1.82
CA ASP A 331 1.21 -11.80 0.89
C ASP A 331 1.49 -10.76 -0.20
N SER A 332 2.75 -10.42 -0.49
CA SER A 332 3.07 -9.39 -1.49
C SER A 332 2.75 -9.81 -2.94
N GLN A 333 2.34 -11.07 -3.16
CA GLN A 333 1.75 -11.53 -4.42
C GLN A 333 0.21 -11.56 -4.39
N LYS A 334 -0.40 -11.07 -3.30
CA LYS A 334 -1.86 -11.02 -3.06
C LYS A 334 -2.26 -9.72 -2.37
N ILE A 335 -1.61 -8.61 -2.76
CA ILE A 335 -2.13 -7.27 -2.48
C ILE A 335 -3.36 -7.11 -3.38
N PRO A 336 -4.56 -6.86 -2.83
CA PRO A 336 -5.78 -6.73 -3.63
C PRO A 336 -5.69 -5.48 -4.52
N SER A 337 -6.41 -5.47 -5.64
CA SER A 337 -6.49 -4.30 -6.50
C SER A 337 -6.99 -3.03 -5.77
N GLY A 338 -6.54 -1.88 -6.26
CA GLY A 338 -6.88 -0.55 -5.78
C GLY A 338 -8.02 0.10 -6.58
N PHE A 339 -8.77 -0.69 -7.35
CA PHE A 339 -9.87 -0.26 -8.19
C PHE A 339 -11.04 -1.25 -8.12
N THR A 340 -12.19 -0.85 -8.66
CA THR A 340 -13.36 -1.72 -8.87
C THR A 340 -13.96 -1.46 -10.25
N GLU A 341 -14.79 -2.38 -10.73
CA GLU A 341 -15.54 -2.26 -11.98
C GLU A 341 -17.05 -2.30 -11.76
N VAL A 342 -17.79 -1.79 -12.75
CA VAL A 342 -19.24 -1.96 -12.91
C VAL A 342 -19.57 -2.07 -14.39
N ASP A 343 -20.40 -3.05 -14.75
CA ASP A 343 -20.94 -3.17 -16.10
C ASP A 343 -22.04 -2.12 -16.32
N VAL A 344 -21.99 -1.44 -17.47
CA VAL A 344 -22.93 -0.38 -17.84
C VAL A 344 -23.36 -0.53 -19.29
N LEU A 345 -24.60 -0.17 -19.59
CA LEU A 345 -25.16 -0.28 -20.94
C LEU A 345 -25.32 1.13 -21.53
N VAL A 346 -24.51 1.47 -22.52
CA VAL A 346 -24.48 2.81 -23.13
C VAL A 346 -25.45 2.84 -24.31
N ASP A 347 -26.37 3.81 -24.30
CA ASP A 347 -27.28 4.13 -25.41
C ASP A 347 -26.77 5.34 -26.19
N ASP A 348 -26.21 5.10 -27.37
CA ASP A 348 -25.92 6.17 -28.34
C ASP A 348 -27.02 6.19 -29.40
N ASN A 349 -27.99 7.08 -29.21
CA ASN A 349 -29.08 7.38 -30.16
C ASN A 349 -29.89 6.15 -30.63
N GLY A 350 -30.03 5.14 -29.77
CA GLY A 350 -30.74 3.87 -30.05
C GLY A 350 -29.83 2.70 -30.42
N GLN A 351 -28.52 2.92 -30.57
CA GLN A 351 -27.53 1.85 -30.67
C GLN A 351 -26.93 1.57 -29.29
N LEU A 352 -27.06 0.32 -28.82
CA LEU A 352 -26.58 -0.08 -27.49
C LEU A 352 -25.19 -0.72 -27.53
N PHE A 353 -24.37 -0.33 -26.58
CA PHE A 353 -23.00 -0.82 -26.37
C PHE A 353 -22.85 -1.38 -24.95
N PRO A 354 -22.84 -2.73 -24.78
CA PRO A 354 -22.44 -3.36 -23.53
C PRO A 354 -21.02 -2.89 -23.19
N SER A 355 -20.88 -2.24 -22.04
CA SER A 355 -19.68 -1.48 -21.68
C SER A 355 -19.29 -1.74 -20.21
N MET A 356 -18.09 -1.32 -19.84
CA MET A 356 -17.57 -1.40 -18.49
C MET A 356 -17.03 -0.04 -18.06
N MET A 357 -17.33 0.35 -16.82
CA MET A 357 -16.66 1.44 -16.14
C MET A 357 -15.72 0.88 -15.07
N THR A 358 -14.43 1.20 -15.14
CA THR A 358 -13.41 0.80 -14.16
C THR A 358 -12.86 2.05 -13.48
N VAL A 359 -12.77 2.06 -12.15
CA VAL A 359 -12.43 3.25 -11.35
C VAL A 359 -11.64 2.90 -10.08
N GLY A 360 -10.62 3.70 -9.76
CA GLY A 360 -9.85 3.53 -8.53
C GLY A 360 -8.54 4.30 -8.47
N LEU A 361 -7.62 3.85 -7.62
CA LEU A 361 -6.24 4.32 -7.52
C LEU A 361 -5.32 3.36 -8.29
N ILE A 362 -4.89 3.80 -9.48
CA ILE A 362 -4.41 2.91 -10.56
C ILE A 362 -2.91 3.03 -10.83
N GLY A 363 -2.20 3.80 -10.02
CA GLY A 363 -0.75 3.97 -10.14
C GLY A 363 -0.16 4.93 -9.12
N THR A 364 1.15 5.11 -9.25
CA THR A 364 1.93 6.18 -8.64
C THR A 364 2.15 7.29 -9.68
N GLN A 365 1.80 8.53 -9.36
CA GLN A 365 2.25 9.70 -10.13
C GLN A 365 3.65 10.11 -9.66
N VAL A 366 4.56 10.37 -10.60
CA VAL A 366 5.88 10.93 -10.33
C VAL A 366 5.79 12.45 -10.27
N CYS A 367 6.39 13.04 -9.24
CA CYS A 367 6.37 14.47 -8.96
C CYS A 367 7.76 14.98 -8.55
N SER A 368 7.89 16.30 -8.50
CA SER A 368 9.09 17.02 -8.06
C SER A 368 8.76 17.82 -6.80
N SER A 369 9.54 17.64 -5.72
CA SER A 369 9.31 18.31 -4.43
C SER A 369 9.57 19.82 -4.51
N GLY A 370 10.54 20.23 -5.32
CA GLY A 370 11.18 21.55 -5.25
C GLY A 370 12.01 21.78 -3.97
N ASP A 371 12.10 20.81 -3.05
CA ASP A 371 12.72 20.98 -1.73
C ASP A 371 14.17 20.45 -1.68
N LEU A 372 15.12 21.37 -1.74
CA LEU A 372 16.55 21.07 -1.64
C LEU A 372 17.02 20.72 -0.21
N LYS A 373 16.14 20.74 0.81
CA LYS A 373 16.47 20.34 2.19
C LYS A 373 16.65 18.83 2.34
N ARG A 374 15.87 18.04 1.58
CA ARG A 374 15.90 16.58 1.58
C ARG A 374 16.16 15.97 0.19
N SER A 375 16.45 16.78 -0.83
CA SER A 375 16.70 16.30 -2.19
C SER A 375 17.90 16.99 -2.82
N ALA A 376 18.72 16.24 -3.56
CA ALA A 376 19.88 16.78 -4.27
C ALA A 376 19.49 17.69 -5.45
N THR A 377 18.25 17.59 -5.94
CA THR A 377 17.75 18.32 -7.12
C THR A 377 16.35 18.92 -6.93
N GLY A 378 15.55 18.40 -6.00
CA GLY A 378 14.13 18.73 -5.88
C GLY A 378 13.27 18.18 -7.03
N GLN A 379 13.76 17.22 -7.82
CA GLN A 379 13.15 16.77 -9.08
C GLN A 379 12.96 15.25 -9.17
N ARG A 380 11.79 14.77 -9.62
CA ARG A 380 11.42 13.33 -9.75
C ARG A 380 11.58 12.51 -8.47
N ASP A 381 11.60 13.17 -7.32
CA ASP A 381 11.91 12.65 -6.00
C ASP A 381 10.66 12.41 -5.14
N THR A 382 9.50 12.75 -5.68
CA THR A 382 8.22 12.78 -4.96
C THR A 382 7.22 11.87 -5.65
N VAL A 383 6.35 11.25 -4.85
CA VAL A 383 5.29 10.36 -5.34
C VAL A 383 3.95 10.65 -4.68
N LYS A 384 2.89 10.44 -5.44
CA LYS A 384 1.49 10.63 -5.05
C LYS A 384 0.63 9.50 -5.63
N PRO A 385 -0.36 8.95 -4.89
CA PRO A 385 -1.33 8.04 -5.50
C PRO A 385 -2.11 8.79 -6.59
N ILE A 386 -2.43 8.13 -7.71
CA ILE A 386 -3.28 8.75 -8.73
C ILE A 386 -4.59 8.00 -8.93
N ALA A 387 -5.68 8.75 -8.77
CA ALA A 387 -7.04 8.32 -9.04
C ALA A 387 -7.39 8.48 -10.51
N GLY A 388 -8.25 7.61 -11.02
CA GLY A 388 -8.90 7.83 -12.31
C GLY A 388 -9.87 6.72 -12.70
N TRP A 389 -10.40 6.85 -13.91
CA TRP A 389 -11.41 5.97 -14.46
C TRP A 389 -11.33 5.82 -15.98
N TRP A 390 -11.96 4.75 -16.46
CA TRP A 390 -12.22 4.48 -17.88
C TRP A 390 -13.66 4.03 -18.06
N LEU A 391 -14.23 4.35 -19.22
CA LEU A 391 -15.45 3.79 -19.77
C LEU A 391 -15.10 3.22 -21.15
N PHE A 392 -15.37 1.93 -21.37
CA PHE A 392 -15.02 1.24 -22.61
C PHE A 392 -16.05 0.17 -22.99
N VAL A 393 -16.21 -0.06 -24.30
CA VAL A 393 -17.08 -1.12 -24.85
C VAL A 393 -16.47 -2.49 -24.54
N LYS A 394 -17.30 -3.45 -24.13
CA LYS A 394 -16.89 -4.84 -23.88
C LYS A 394 -16.90 -5.67 -25.16
N ILE A 395 -15.94 -6.59 -25.26
CA ILE A 395 -16.02 -7.79 -26.11
C ILE A 395 -17.13 -8.70 -25.55
N SER A 396 -18.37 -8.34 -25.85
CA SER A 396 -19.57 -9.01 -25.36
C SER A 396 -19.85 -10.32 -26.11
N ASP A 397 -20.29 -11.35 -25.38
CA ASP A 397 -20.74 -12.61 -25.96
C ASP A 397 -22.21 -12.55 -26.41
N GLU A 398 -22.77 -13.66 -26.91
CA GLU A 398 -24.19 -13.69 -27.32
C GLU A 398 -25.16 -13.52 -26.14
N ASN A 399 -24.80 -13.96 -24.93
CA ASN A 399 -25.66 -13.86 -23.75
C ASN A 399 -25.79 -12.41 -23.27
N GLU A 400 -24.68 -11.69 -23.13
CA GLU A 400 -24.68 -10.27 -22.77
C GLU A 400 -25.49 -9.43 -23.77
N ARG A 401 -25.45 -9.80 -25.06
CA ARG A 401 -26.21 -9.13 -26.13
C ARG A 401 -27.70 -9.44 -26.08
N GLU A 402 -28.11 -10.67 -25.76
CA GLU A 402 -29.54 -10.99 -25.55
C GLU A 402 -30.07 -10.41 -24.23
N GLU A 403 -29.24 -10.26 -23.19
CA GLU A 403 -29.62 -9.59 -21.94
C GLU A 403 -29.83 -8.09 -22.17
N ALA A 404 -28.89 -7.41 -22.85
CA ALA A 404 -29.06 -6.03 -23.25
C ALA A 404 -30.35 -5.79 -24.07
N LYS A 405 -30.72 -6.72 -24.97
CA LYS A 405 -31.99 -6.65 -25.72
C LYS A 405 -33.23 -6.72 -24.82
N LYS A 406 -33.24 -7.59 -23.80
CA LYS A 406 -34.36 -7.64 -22.85
C LYS A 406 -34.49 -6.34 -22.07
N THR A 407 -33.37 -5.74 -21.65
CA THR A 407 -33.37 -4.41 -21.03
C THR A 407 -33.93 -3.33 -21.96
N ILE A 408 -33.67 -3.39 -23.27
CA ILE A 408 -34.32 -2.51 -24.27
C ILE A 408 -35.84 -2.70 -24.26
N GLU A 409 -36.33 -3.94 -24.25
CA GLU A 409 -37.77 -4.23 -24.27
C GLU A 409 -38.46 -3.67 -23.01
N GLU A 410 -37.90 -3.93 -21.82
CA GLU A 410 -38.39 -3.41 -20.54
C GLU A 410 -38.39 -1.87 -20.49
N ILE A 411 -37.31 -1.21 -20.95
CA ILE A 411 -37.24 0.27 -21.03
C ILE A 411 -38.26 0.83 -22.02
N ASN A 412 -38.45 0.20 -23.19
CA ASN A 412 -39.43 0.64 -24.17
C ASN A 412 -40.87 0.47 -23.66
N GLU A 413 -41.18 -0.61 -22.95
CA GLU A 413 -42.49 -0.78 -22.31
C GLU A 413 -42.70 0.25 -21.20
N ALA A 414 -41.68 0.53 -20.38
CA ALA A 414 -41.73 1.59 -19.38
C ALA A 414 -41.94 3.00 -19.98
N GLU A 415 -41.22 3.37 -21.05
CA GLU A 415 -41.43 4.66 -21.75
C GLU A 415 -42.85 4.74 -22.34
N ARG A 416 -43.34 3.67 -23.00
CA ARG A 416 -44.72 3.57 -23.52
C ARG A 416 -45.77 3.74 -22.43
N HIS A 417 -45.61 3.07 -21.29
CA HIS A 417 -46.53 3.19 -20.15
C HIS A 417 -46.43 4.55 -19.43
N SER A 418 -45.28 5.23 -19.48
CA SER A 418 -45.10 6.58 -18.92
C SER A 418 -45.76 7.70 -19.74
N GLY A 419 -46.23 7.41 -20.96
CA GLY A 419 -46.86 8.38 -21.85
C GLY A 419 -45.89 9.37 -22.51
N ARG A 420 -44.58 9.23 -22.32
CA ARG A 420 -43.54 10.06 -22.97
C ARG A 420 -43.35 9.66 -24.44
N ASN A 421 -44.30 10.06 -25.28
CA ASN A 421 -44.05 10.16 -26.73
C ASN A 421 -42.89 11.13 -26.99
N ARG A 422 -41.70 10.63 -27.36
CA ARG A 422 -40.66 11.45 -28.01
C ARG A 422 -41.21 11.95 -29.35
N ARG A 423 -41.73 13.18 -29.37
CA ARG A 423 -42.16 13.86 -30.60
C ARG A 423 -41.03 14.72 -31.14
N ILE A 424 -40.34 14.15 -32.14
CA ILE A 424 -39.30 14.77 -32.98
C ILE A 424 -38.00 15.03 -32.22
#